data_AF-A0A8H9IXW9-F1
#
_entry.id   AF-A0A8H9IXW9-F1
#
_cell.length_a   1.000
_cell.length_b   1.000
_cell.length_c   1.000
_cell.angle_alpha   90.00
_cell.angle_beta   90.00
_cell.angle_gamma   90.00
#
_symmetry.space_group_name_H-M   'P 1'
#
loop_
_entity.id
_entity.type
_entity.pdbx_description
1 polymer ?
#
loop_
_entity_poly.entity_id
_entity_poly.type
_entity_poly.pdbx_seq_one_letter_code
_entity_poly.pdbx_strand_id
1 'polypeptide(L)'
;MTRDSRRTGGGTLFTEPVLVVDRKATPAGSGREFGVFDQHGDRLGAVVEIGRGLLRKALHLFPNCDQFLTSRFEVRDAGGSVVLKVTRPAKMVPSRFLVTRADGTPIGEISRESTPGRIRFAFTARGRPVGQLHAERDFSITDADGLEVAHGAPTADNYVVEVHDHLSDPLASMVVAAALTVDTALKQAGHDT
;
A
#
# COMPACT_ATOMS: atom_id res chain seq x y z
N MET A 1 31.98 17.90 -15.48
CA MET A 1 31.39 17.19 -14.32
C MET A 1 30.16 17.95 -13.92
N THR A 2 28.96 17.44 -14.21
CA THR A 2 27.70 17.63 -13.45
C THR A 2 26.62 16.78 -14.13
N ARG A 3 26.44 15.56 -13.62
CA ARG A 3 25.31 14.68 -13.95
C ARG A 3 24.20 15.05 -12.98
N ASP A 4 23.29 15.95 -13.36
CA ASP A 4 22.16 16.35 -12.49
C ASP A 4 20.81 16.38 -13.24
N SER A 5 20.69 15.57 -14.29
CA SER A 5 19.49 15.49 -15.14
C SER A 5 18.68 14.20 -14.97
N ARG A 6 18.88 13.47 -13.87
CA ARG A 6 18.17 12.19 -13.64
C ARG A 6 17.47 12.22 -12.30
N ARG A 7 16.23 12.69 -12.34
CA ARG A 7 15.07 12.32 -11.51
C ARG A 7 14.10 13.51 -11.44
N THR A 8 13.71 14.03 -12.61
CA THR A 8 12.50 14.85 -12.69
C THR A 8 11.33 13.87 -12.61
N GLY A 9 10.69 13.82 -11.46
CA GLY A 9 9.50 13.00 -11.27
C GLY A 9 8.32 13.53 -12.11
N GLY A 10 7.37 12.64 -12.45
CA GLY A 10 6.22 12.97 -13.31
C GLY A 10 5.00 13.59 -12.60
N GLY A 11 5.08 13.93 -11.31
CA GLY A 11 4.04 14.56 -10.50
C GLY A 11 2.91 13.62 -10.06
N THR A 12 3.13 12.30 -10.06
CA THR A 12 2.10 11.32 -9.71
C THR A 12 2.64 10.19 -8.84
N LEU A 13 1.74 9.46 -8.16
CA LEU A 13 2.07 8.27 -7.37
C LEU A 13 2.82 7.17 -8.14
N PHE A 14 2.77 7.15 -9.48
CA PHE A 14 3.36 6.11 -10.32
C PHE A 14 4.62 6.56 -11.06
N THR A 15 4.88 7.86 -11.09
CA THR A 15 5.98 8.46 -11.85
C THR A 15 6.96 9.22 -10.98
N GLU A 16 6.61 9.47 -9.72
CA GLU A 16 7.54 10.03 -8.75
C GLU A 16 8.54 8.98 -8.27
N PRO A 17 9.83 9.31 -8.27
CA PRO A 17 10.87 8.41 -7.76
C PRO A 17 10.92 8.36 -6.24
N VAL A 18 10.28 9.32 -5.55
CA VAL A 18 10.27 9.39 -4.08
C VAL A 18 8.85 9.70 -3.63
N LEU A 19 8.29 8.78 -2.86
CA LEU A 19 7.00 8.93 -2.20
C LEU A 19 7.23 9.09 -0.70
N VAL A 20 6.91 10.25 -0.16
CA VAL A 20 6.93 10.54 1.27
C VAL A 20 5.52 10.34 1.80
N VAL A 21 5.34 9.38 2.70
CA VAL A 21 4.03 9.09 3.27
C VAL A 21 3.98 9.55 4.71
N ASP A 22 3.00 10.38 5.00
CA ASP A 22 2.77 10.91 6.33
C ASP A 22 2.22 9.82 7.25
N ARG A 23 2.82 9.62 8.42
CA ARG A 23 2.33 8.67 9.43
C ARG A 23 1.14 9.25 10.22
N LYS A 24 0.99 10.57 10.23
CA LYS A 24 -0.07 11.28 10.96
C LYS A 24 -1.37 11.26 10.16
N ALA A 25 -2.15 10.21 10.41
CA ALA A 25 -3.48 10.14 9.83
C ALA A 25 -4.36 11.31 10.27
N THR A 26 -5.08 11.90 9.33
CA THR A 26 -6.15 12.85 9.62
C THR A 26 -7.50 12.11 9.68
N PRO A 27 -8.44 12.57 10.53
CA PRO A 27 -9.81 12.06 10.49
C PRO A 27 -10.49 12.49 9.19
N ALA A 28 -10.97 11.54 8.39
CA ALA A 28 -11.64 11.81 7.11
C ALA A 28 -13.00 11.13 7.10
N GLY A 29 -14.08 11.86 7.42
CA GLY A 29 -15.51 11.48 7.32
C GLY A 29 -15.93 10.10 7.84
N SER A 30 -15.49 9.03 7.15
CA SER A 30 -15.75 7.62 7.45
C SER A 30 -14.51 6.77 7.83
N GLY A 31 -13.31 7.36 7.92
CA GLY A 31 -12.06 6.64 8.18
C GLY A 31 -10.83 7.51 8.46
N ARG A 32 -9.64 6.91 8.28
CA ARG A 32 -8.33 7.55 8.41
C ARG A 32 -7.77 7.86 7.03
N GLU A 33 -7.21 9.04 6.85
CA GLU A 33 -6.52 9.43 5.64
C GLU A 33 -5.04 9.72 5.93
N PHE A 34 -4.15 9.25 5.04
CA PHE A 34 -2.72 9.52 5.07
C PHE A 34 -2.32 10.23 3.77
N GLY A 35 -1.60 11.35 3.87
CA GLY A 35 -1.11 12.08 2.71
C GLY A 35 0.13 11.43 2.11
N VAL A 36 0.24 11.47 0.78
CA VAL A 36 1.44 11.07 0.04
C VAL A 36 1.97 12.28 -0.72
N PHE A 37 3.25 12.55 -0.56
CA PHE A 37 3.95 13.73 -1.06
C PHE A 37 5.19 13.32 -1.83
N ASP A 38 5.74 14.22 -2.64
CA ASP A 38 7.07 14.05 -3.23
C ASP A 38 8.17 14.50 -2.26
N GLN A 39 9.41 14.47 -2.74
CA GLN A 39 10.59 14.93 -1.99
C GLN A 39 10.59 16.46 -1.72
N HIS A 40 9.80 17.24 -2.44
CA HIS A 40 9.70 18.70 -2.32
C HIS A 40 8.52 19.13 -1.42
N GLY A 41 7.65 18.19 -1.02
CA GLY A 41 6.48 18.43 -0.19
C GLY A 41 5.21 18.68 -0.99
N ASP A 42 5.23 18.52 -2.31
CA ASP A 42 4.05 18.61 -3.16
C ASP A 42 3.19 17.36 -3.01
N ARG A 43 1.87 17.55 -2.88
CA ARG A 43 0.94 16.43 -2.64
C ARG A 43 0.71 15.64 -3.92
N LEU A 44 1.06 14.36 -3.89
CA LEU A 44 0.87 13.41 -4.99
C LEU A 44 -0.45 12.64 -4.89
N GLY A 45 -0.97 12.50 -3.67
CA GLY A 45 -2.18 11.74 -3.42
C GLY A 45 -2.44 11.48 -1.95
N ALA A 46 -3.30 10.50 -1.68
CA ALA A 46 -3.60 10.05 -0.32
C ALA A 46 -4.10 8.60 -0.29
N VAL A 47 -3.98 7.99 0.88
CA VAL A 47 -4.53 6.68 1.20
C VAL A 47 -5.67 6.87 2.19
N VAL A 48 -6.87 6.42 1.83
CA VAL A 48 -8.06 6.51 2.69
C VAL A 48 -8.50 5.12 3.08
N GLU A 49 -8.58 4.86 4.39
CA GLU A 49 -9.19 3.66 4.93
C GLU A 49 -10.72 3.79 4.91
N ILE A 50 -11.41 2.89 4.22
CA ILE A 50 -12.87 2.89 4.07
C ILE A 50 -13.49 1.83 5.00
N GLY A 51 -14.57 2.20 5.70
CA GLY A 51 -15.44 1.23 6.40
C GLY A 51 -15.38 1.23 7.93
N ARG A 52 -14.53 2.05 8.56
CA ARG A 52 -14.42 2.09 10.04
C ARG A 52 -15.64 2.73 10.72
N GLY A 53 -16.32 3.66 10.05
CA GLY A 53 -17.48 4.40 10.59
C GLY A 53 -18.81 3.63 10.64
N LEU A 54 -19.06 2.70 9.70
CA LEU A 54 -20.29 1.89 9.68
C LEU A 54 -20.30 0.80 10.76
N LEU A 55 -19.10 0.38 11.19
CA LEU A 55 -18.91 -0.71 12.13
C LEU A 55 -19.37 -0.38 13.56
N ARG A 56 -19.15 0.86 14.02
CA ARG A 56 -19.53 1.28 15.38
C ARG A 56 -21.05 1.38 15.59
N LYS A 57 -21.81 1.61 14.52
CA LYS A 57 -23.28 1.76 14.60
C LYS A 57 -24.03 0.43 14.57
N ALA A 58 -23.44 -0.64 14.03
CA ALA A 58 -24.09 -1.95 13.91
C ALA A 58 -23.82 -2.91 15.09
N LEU A 59 -22.85 -2.59 15.96
CA LEU A 59 -22.41 -3.46 17.05
C LEU A 59 -23.51 -3.74 18.11
N HIS A 60 -24.54 -2.89 18.18
CA HIS A 60 -25.66 -3.09 19.11
C HIS A 60 -26.77 -4.01 18.59
N LEU A 61 -26.70 -4.50 17.35
CA LEU A 61 -27.85 -5.16 16.71
C LEU A 61 -27.64 -6.64 16.34
N PHE A 62 -26.41 -7.12 16.06
CA PHE A 62 -26.20 -8.52 15.69
C PHE A 62 -24.81 -9.06 16.08
N PRO A 63 -24.71 -10.20 16.82
CA PRO A 63 -23.42 -10.75 17.29
C PRO A 63 -22.63 -11.64 16.29
N ASN A 64 -23.11 -11.85 15.05
CA ASN A 64 -22.38 -12.66 14.05
C ASN A 64 -21.56 -11.79 13.08
N CYS A 65 -20.45 -11.29 13.59
CA CYS A 65 -19.65 -10.22 13.01
C CYS A 65 -18.39 -10.70 12.24
N ASP A 66 -18.54 -11.63 11.28
CA ASP A 66 -17.39 -12.11 10.49
C ASP A 66 -16.87 -11.04 9.48
N GLN A 67 -17.78 -10.20 9.01
CA GLN A 67 -17.53 -9.08 8.09
C GLN A 67 -16.74 -7.91 8.70
N PHE A 68 -16.33 -8.00 9.98
CA PHE A 68 -15.81 -6.89 10.78
C PHE A 68 -14.28 -6.74 10.75
N LEU A 69 -13.55 -7.67 10.11
CA LEU A 69 -12.08 -7.61 9.96
C LEU A 69 -11.64 -7.28 8.52
N THR A 70 -12.57 -6.89 7.63
CA THR A 70 -12.20 -6.56 6.24
C THR A 70 -11.74 -5.11 6.15
N SER A 71 -10.43 -4.88 6.09
CA SER A 71 -9.87 -3.55 5.85
C SER A 71 -9.91 -3.24 4.35
N ARG A 72 -10.42 -2.06 3.99
CA ARG A 72 -10.40 -1.54 2.62
C ARG A 72 -9.66 -0.21 2.60
N PHE A 73 -8.78 -0.06 1.62
CA PHE A 73 -8.02 1.15 1.40
C PHE A 73 -8.26 1.63 -0.03
N GLU A 74 -8.47 2.93 -0.19
CA GLU A 74 -8.48 3.61 -1.47
C GLU A 74 -7.20 4.43 -1.58
N VAL A 75 -6.43 4.18 -2.63
CA VAL A 75 -5.35 5.07 -3.04
C VAL A 75 -5.93 6.08 -4.00
N ARG A 76 -5.76 7.36 -3.70
CA ARG A 76 -6.28 8.49 -4.47
C ARG A 76 -5.15 9.33 -5.00
N ASP A 77 -5.29 9.83 -6.22
CA ASP A 77 -4.35 10.79 -6.79
C ASP A 77 -4.47 12.19 -6.15
N ALA A 78 -3.64 13.13 -6.59
CA ALA A 78 -3.64 14.52 -6.12
C ALA A 78 -5.01 15.21 -6.31
N GLY A 79 -5.75 14.85 -7.36
CA GLY A 79 -7.10 15.33 -7.64
C GLY A 79 -8.20 14.67 -6.80
N GLY A 80 -7.86 13.67 -6.00
CA GLY A 80 -8.79 12.92 -5.15
C GLY A 80 -9.51 11.78 -5.85
N SER A 81 -9.18 11.48 -7.11
CA SER A 81 -9.75 10.34 -7.84
C SER A 81 -9.12 9.05 -7.35
N VAL A 82 -9.92 8.01 -7.14
CA VAL A 82 -9.42 6.70 -6.75
C VAL A 82 -8.65 6.10 -7.93
N VAL A 83 -7.41 5.69 -7.70
CA VAL A 83 -6.56 5.01 -8.69
C VAL A 83 -6.44 3.52 -8.41
N LEU A 84 -6.36 3.13 -7.13
CA LEU A 84 -6.28 1.74 -6.69
C LEU A 84 -7.19 1.51 -5.48
N LYS A 85 -7.68 0.29 -5.36
CA LYS A 85 -8.35 -0.21 -4.16
C LYS A 85 -7.62 -1.44 -3.65
N VAL A 86 -7.28 -1.43 -2.37
CA VAL A 86 -6.64 -2.55 -1.67
C VAL A 86 -7.61 -3.10 -0.64
N THR A 87 -7.93 -4.38 -0.73
CA THR A 87 -8.84 -5.05 0.21
C THR A 87 -8.11 -6.17 0.93
N ARG A 88 -8.12 -6.14 2.26
CA ARG A 88 -7.69 -7.24 3.12
C ARG A 88 -8.92 -7.96 3.66
N PRO A 89 -9.21 -9.19 3.21
CA PRO A 89 -10.40 -9.89 3.70
C PRO A 89 -10.21 -10.44 5.11
N ALA A 90 -11.30 -10.40 5.88
CA ALA A 90 -11.37 -10.64 7.33
C ALA A 90 -10.75 -11.94 7.87
N LYS A 91 -10.80 -13.03 7.10
CA LYS A 91 -10.43 -14.37 7.58
C LYS A 91 -9.68 -15.20 6.54
N MET A 92 -8.48 -14.75 6.17
CA MET A 92 -7.62 -15.52 5.27
C MET A 92 -6.26 -15.80 5.90
N VAL A 93 -5.95 -17.10 5.95
CA VAL A 93 -4.66 -17.64 6.36
C VAL A 93 -4.13 -18.43 5.15
N PRO A 94 -3.03 -17.98 4.49
CA PRO A 94 -2.20 -16.82 4.85
C PRO A 94 -2.88 -15.47 4.57
N SER A 95 -2.42 -14.42 5.27
CA SER A 95 -2.90 -13.05 5.05
C SER A 95 -2.64 -12.61 3.62
N ARG A 96 -3.70 -12.17 2.93
CA ARG A 96 -3.60 -11.64 1.56
C ARG A 96 -4.34 -10.32 1.38
N PHE A 97 -3.87 -9.53 0.43
CA PHE A 97 -4.44 -8.27 0.00
C PHE A 97 -4.79 -8.37 -1.49
N LEU A 98 -6.00 -7.99 -1.83
CA LEU A 98 -6.48 -7.93 -3.20
C LEU A 98 -6.31 -6.50 -3.72
N VAL A 99 -5.59 -6.34 -4.83
CA VAL A 99 -5.34 -5.05 -5.48
C VAL A 99 -6.18 -4.97 -6.74
N THR A 100 -6.98 -3.92 -6.84
CA THR A 100 -7.89 -3.67 -7.97
C THR A 100 -7.75 -2.22 -8.44
N ARG A 101 -8.11 -1.98 -9.71
CA ARG A 101 -8.28 -0.63 -10.26
C ARG A 101 -9.51 0.05 -9.65
N ALA A 102 -9.66 1.34 -9.92
CA ALA A 102 -10.81 2.13 -9.50
C ALA A 102 -12.17 1.52 -9.90
N ASP A 103 -12.24 0.95 -11.09
CA ASP A 103 -13.42 0.27 -11.67
C ASP A 103 -13.67 -1.13 -11.08
N GLY A 104 -12.80 -1.64 -10.22
CA GLY A 104 -12.87 -2.97 -9.64
C GLY A 104 -12.17 -4.06 -10.45
N THR A 105 -11.57 -3.73 -11.60
CA THR A 105 -10.79 -4.69 -12.39
C THR A 105 -9.61 -5.22 -11.56
N PRO A 106 -9.46 -6.55 -11.40
CA PRO A 106 -8.38 -7.11 -10.61
C PRO A 106 -7.01 -6.88 -11.27
N ILE A 107 -6.04 -6.45 -10.46
CA ILE A 107 -4.65 -6.30 -10.87
C ILE A 107 -3.84 -7.49 -10.37
N GLY A 108 -3.94 -7.78 -9.07
CA GLY A 108 -3.16 -8.83 -8.45
C GLY A 108 -3.44 -9.02 -6.96
N GLU A 109 -2.70 -9.94 -6.36
CA GLU A 109 -2.77 -10.28 -4.95
C GLU A 109 -1.38 -10.16 -4.30
N ILE A 110 -1.34 -9.57 -3.10
CA ILE A 110 -0.16 -9.52 -2.22
C ILE A 110 -0.40 -10.52 -1.09
N SER A 111 0.33 -11.62 -1.05
CA SER A 111 0.14 -12.68 -0.04
C SER A 111 1.36 -12.85 0.83
N ARG A 112 1.17 -12.93 2.15
CA ARG A 112 2.24 -13.23 3.10
C ARG A 112 2.76 -14.65 2.87
N GLU A 113 4.07 -14.79 2.73
CA GLU A 113 4.72 -16.10 2.70
C GLU A 113 5.11 -16.54 4.12
N SER A 114 4.87 -17.81 4.44
CA SER A 114 5.26 -18.43 5.71
C SER A 114 6.72 -18.85 5.67
N THR A 115 7.64 -17.89 5.75
CA THR A 115 9.08 -18.15 5.86
C THR A 115 9.55 -17.97 7.32
N PRO A 116 10.29 -18.94 7.92
CA PRO A 116 10.80 -18.80 9.28
C PRO A 116 11.75 -17.59 9.41
N GLY A 117 11.47 -16.71 10.38
CA GLY A 117 12.36 -15.60 10.73
C GLY A 117 12.41 -14.41 9.76
N ARG A 118 11.59 -14.40 8.68
CA ARG A 118 11.52 -13.27 7.73
C ARG A 118 10.09 -12.97 7.33
N ILE A 119 9.73 -11.69 7.24
CA ILE A 119 8.42 -11.27 6.75
C ILE A 119 8.55 -11.01 5.25
N ARG A 120 7.91 -11.86 4.44
CA ARG A 120 7.88 -11.74 2.98
C ARG A 120 6.45 -11.71 2.47
N PHE A 121 6.22 -10.93 1.42
CA PHE A 121 4.97 -10.92 0.69
C PHE A 121 5.23 -11.17 -0.79
N ALA A 122 4.60 -12.18 -1.36
CA ALA A 122 4.62 -12.43 -2.78
C ALA A 122 3.60 -11.55 -3.49
N PHE A 123 3.97 -10.99 -4.64
CA PHE A 123 3.05 -10.33 -5.55
C PHE A 123 2.71 -11.27 -6.70
N THR A 124 1.42 -11.51 -6.90
CA THR A 124 0.94 -12.33 -8.01
C THR A 124 -0.07 -11.55 -8.84
N ALA A 125 0.02 -11.65 -10.15
CA ALA A 125 -0.95 -11.07 -11.07
C ALA A 125 -1.34 -12.14 -12.09
N ARG A 126 -2.65 -12.35 -12.29
CA ARG A 126 -3.18 -13.40 -13.18
C ARG A 126 -2.55 -14.79 -12.92
N GLY A 127 -2.30 -15.10 -11.65
CA GLY A 127 -1.70 -16.37 -11.22
C GLY A 127 -0.18 -16.49 -11.47
N ARG A 128 0.51 -15.44 -11.92
CA ARG A 128 1.96 -15.43 -12.13
C ARG A 128 2.65 -14.54 -11.11
N PRO A 129 3.85 -14.92 -10.61
CA PRO A 129 4.65 -14.03 -9.77
C PRO A 129 5.09 -12.81 -10.59
N VAL A 130 4.97 -11.63 -10.00
CA VAL A 130 5.40 -10.36 -10.62
C VAL A 130 6.41 -9.59 -9.79
N GLY A 131 6.60 -9.97 -8.53
CA GLY A 131 7.51 -9.34 -7.60
C GLY A 131 7.31 -9.82 -6.18
N GLN A 132 8.10 -9.28 -5.26
CA GLN A 132 8.04 -9.61 -3.84
C GLN A 132 8.37 -8.40 -2.98
N LEU A 133 7.81 -8.33 -1.77
CA LEU A 133 8.18 -7.37 -0.72
C LEU A 133 8.86 -8.11 0.42
N HIS A 134 10.03 -7.63 0.81
CA HIS A 134 10.80 -8.12 1.94
C HIS A 134 10.75 -7.07 3.04
N ALA A 135 10.20 -7.44 4.20
CA ALA A 135 10.13 -6.56 5.36
C ALA A 135 11.12 -7.02 6.43
N GLU A 136 12.09 -6.17 6.73
CA GLU A 136 13.05 -6.31 7.82
C GLU A 136 12.93 -5.07 8.74
N ARG A 137 14.01 -4.34 9.00
CA ARG A 137 13.95 -3.01 9.64
C ARG A 137 13.35 -1.97 8.70
N ASP A 138 13.84 -2.03 7.47
CA ASP A 138 13.36 -1.29 6.30
C ASP A 138 12.64 -2.32 5.40
N PHE A 139 12.08 -1.90 4.26
CA PHE A 139 11.53 -2.84 3.28
C PHE A 139 12.12 -2.63 1.90
N SER A 140 12.25 -3.71 1.14
CA SER A 140 12.57 -3.66 -0.28
C SER A 140 11.51 -4.39 -1.09
N ILE A 141 11.33 -3.95 -2.33
CA ILE A 141 10.43 -4.57 -3.29
C ILE A 141 11.25 -4.93 -4.52
N THR A 142 11.14 -6.19 -4.93
CA THR A 142 11.79 -6.72 -6.13
C THR A 142 10.78 -7.06 -7.21
N ASP A 143 11.21 -7.06 -8.46
CA ASP A 143 10.46 -7.63 -9.57
C ASP A 143 10.53 -9.18 -9.58
N ALA A 144 9.98 -9.79 -10.62
CA ALA A 144 9.97 -11.24 -10.79
C ALA A 144 11.37 -11.85 -11.00
N ASP A 145 12.33 -11.07 -11.50
CA ASP A 145 13.72 -11.48 -11.73
C ASP A 145 14.60 -11.24 -10.50
N GLY A 146 14.04 -10.64 -9.44
CA GLY A 146 14.73 -10.36 -8.19
C GLY A 146 15.49 -9.04 -8.18
N LEU A 147 15.31 -8.17 -9.19
CA LEU A 147 15.89 -6.84 -9.21
C LEU A 147 15.11 -5.93 -8.26
N GLU A 148 15.82 -5.18 -7.42
CA GLU A 148 15.20 -4.22 -6.51
C GLU A 148 14.66 -3.01 -7.28
N VAL A 149 13.33 -2.86 -7.24
CA VAL A 149 12.60 -1.80 -7.94
C VAL A 149 12.12 -0.68 -7.01
N ALA A 150 12.01 -0.97 -5.71
CA ALA A 150 11.74 0.05 -4.70
C ALA A 150 12.32 -0.31 -3.34
N HIS A 151 12.62 0.72 -2.56
CA HIS A 151 13.10 0.62 -1.18
C HIS A 151 12.30 1.57 -0.29
N GLY A 152 11.96 1.14 0.92
CA GLY A 152 11.21 1.94 1.86
C GLY A 152 11.86 1.95 3.24
N ALA A 153 12.10 3.14 3.77
CA ALA A 153 12.72 3.33 5.07
C ALA A 153 11.83 4.20 5.98
N PRO A 154 11.66 3.81 7.26
CA PRO A 154 10.99 4.65 8.23
C PRO A 154 11.86 5.87 8.52
N THR A 155 11.23 7.04 8.63
CA THR A 155 11.84 8.24 9.22
C THR A 155 11.18 8.52 10.56
N ALA A 156 11.54 9.62 11.22
CA ALA A 156 10.99 9.98 12.54
C ALA A 156 9.45 10.00 12.50
N ASP A 157 8.90 10.83 11.62
CA ASP A 157 7.45 11.07 11.54
C ASP A 157 6.80 10.52 10.26
N ASN A 158 7.58 10.09 9.27
CA ASN A 158 7.08 9.62 7.97
C ASN A 158 7.67 8.24 7.63
N TYR A 159 7.34 7.71 6.46
CA TYR A 159 8.19 6.75 5.77
C TYR A 159 8.41 7.21 4.34
N VAL A 160 9.62 6.98 3.83
CA VAL A 160 10.03 7.38 2.49
C VAL A 160 10.17 6.12 1.66
N VAL A 161 9.58 6.14 0.46
CA VAL A 161 9.66 5.05 -0.51
C VAL A 161 10.33 5.58 -1.75
N GLU A 162 11.50 5.04 -2.05
CA GLU A 162 12.21 5.30 -3.29
C GLU A 162 11.84 4.26 -4.33
N VAL A 163 11.41 4.71 -5.51
CA VAL A 163 11.15 3.88 -6.68
C VAL A 163 12.27 4.15 -7.68
N HIS A 164 13.00 3.09 -8.05
CA HIS A 164 14.25 3.23 -8.80
C HIS A 164 14.04 3.55 -10.28
N ASP A 165 13.01 2.96 -10.89
CA ASP A 165 12.71 3.07 -12.31
C ASP A 165 11.22 3.27 -12.57
N HIS A 166 10.86 3.71 -13.77
CA HIS A 166 9.47 3.74 -14.20
C HIS A 166 8.97 2.30 -14.39
N LEU A 167 8.03 1.90 -13.54
CA LEU A 167 7.50 0.54 -13.54
C LEU A 167 6.27 0.45 -14.46
N SER A 168 6.15 -0.65 -15.17
CA SER A 168 4.94 -0.98 -15.93
C SER A 168 3.92 -1.74 -15.07
N ASP A 169 2.64 -1.61 -15.39
CA ASP A 169 1.61 -2.48 -14.83
C ASP A 169 1.84 -3.96 -15.23
N PRO A 170 1.55 -4.92 -14.34
CA PRO A 170 0.89 -4.75 -13.04
C PRO A 170 1.84 -4.37 -11.89
N LEU A 171 3.16 -4.45 -12.08
CA LEU A 171 4.15 -4.27 -11.01
C LEU A 171 4.07 -2.88 -10.38
N ALA A 172 3.91 -1.83 -11.19
CA ALA A 172 3.74 -0.45 -10.71
C ALA A 172 2.60 -0.34 -9.68
N SER A 173 1.42 -0.85 -10.03
CA SER A 173 0.26 -0.89 -9.14
C SER A 173 0.49 -1.72 -7.89
N MET A 174 1.19 -2.85 -8.00
CA MET A 174 1.51 -3.69 -6.84
C MET A 174 2.48 -3.00 -5.87
N VAL A 175 3.51 -2.32 -6.40
CA VAL A 175 4.48 -1.54 -5.62
C VAL A 175 3.78 -0.42 -4.86
N VAL A 176 3.00 0.41 -5.57
CA VAL A 176 2.26 1.52 -4.95
C VAL A 176 1.26 0.99 -3.91
N ALA A 177 0.50 -0.05 -4.23
CA ALA A 177 -0.44 -0.65 -3.28
C ALA A 177 0.28 -1.18 -2.03
N ALA A 178 1.38 -1.91 -2.20
CA ALA A 178 2.12 -2.51 -1.10
C ALA A 178 2.75 -1.45 -0.20
N ALA A 179 3.50 -0.53 -0.80
CA ALA A 179 4.21 0.55 -0.12
C ALA A 179 3.26 1.40 0.72
N LEU A 180 2.06 1.70 0.18
CA LEU A 180 1.12 2.63 0.79
C LEU A 180 0.18 2.00 1.84
N THR A 181 0.01 0.67 1.85
CA THR A 181 -1.04 0.03 2.66
C THR A 181 -0.58 -1.12 3.57
N VAL A 182 0.55 -1.77 3.25
CA VAL A 182 0.96 -3.00 3.95
C VAL A 182 1.39 -2.71 5.39
N ASP A 183 2.15 -1.65 5.67
CA ASP A 183 2.51 -1.28 7.05
C ASP A 183 1.28 -0.97 7.90
N THR A 184 0.33 -0.19 7.34
CA THR A 184 -0.92 0.15 8.03
C THR A 184 -1.73 -1.11 8.33
N ALA A 185 -1.84 -2.03 7.37
CA ALA A 185 -2.62 -3.23 7.54
C ALA A 185 -1.96 -4.29 8.44
N LEU A 186 -0.62 -4.36 8.47
CA LEU A 186 0.11 -5.26 9.38
C LEU A 186 0.04 -4.77 10.82
N LYS A 187 0.18 -3.46 11.07
CA LYS A 187 0.02 -2.88 12.40
C LYS A 187 -1.38 -3.10 12.98
N GLN A 188 -2.41 -3.08 12.13
CA GLN A 188 -3.78 -3.39 12.56
C GLN A 188 -3.95 -4.85 13.00
N ALA A 189 -3.29 -5.80 12.33
CA ALA A 189 -3.38 -7.20 12.70
C ALA A 189 -2.67 -7.55 14.03
N GLY A 190 -1.72 -6.72 14.45
CA GLY A 190 -0.97 -6.91 15.70
C GLY A 190 -1.56 -6.21 16.94
N HIS A 191 -2.60 -5.38 16.78
CA HIS A 191 -3.20 -4.61 17.88
C HIS A 191 -4.49 -5.24 18.44
N ASP A 192 -4.91 -6.40 17.94
CA ASP A 192 -6.07 -7.14 18.44
C ASP A 192 -5.62 -8.35 19.30
N THR A 193 -4.87 -8.09 20.37
CA THR A 193 -4.63 -9.03 21.49
C THR A 193 -4.88 -8.35 22.82
#